data_AF-A0A7G2K1V9-F1
#
_entry.id   AF-A0A7G2K1V9-F1
#
_cell.length_a   1.000
_cell.length_b   1.000
_cell.length_c   1.000
_cell.angle_alpha   90.00
_cell.angle_beta   90.00
_cell.angle_gamma   90.00
#
_symmetry.space_group_name_H-M   'P 1'
#
loop_
_entity.id
_entity.type
_entity.pdbx_description
1 polymer ?
#
loop_
_entity_poly.entity_id
_entity_poly.type
_entity_poly.pdbx_seq_one_letter_code
_entity_poly.pdbx_strand_id
1 'polypeptide(L)'
;ILVDGKLVFLFHVEQDLERIYCRKDNENVFLRVADSNRGPLTREQIKNLEYDKNIRLFEDEIVPDFNEEDLDQELLELYKKKVNFTSDNILDLLYKRNLLTKKEGCYQFKKSAILLFSTMPERYIPSASVRYVRYEGTVAKVGTEHNVIKDQRFENNIPKL
;
A
#
# COMPACT_ATOMS: atom_id res chain seq x y z
N ILE A 1 -12.78 38.38 15.23
CA ILE A 1 -13.24 39.53 14.41
C ILE A 1 -14.64 39.95 14.87
N LEU A 2 -14.98 41.24 14.78
CA LEU A 2 -16.34 41.73 15.07
C LEU A 2 -17.09 41.91 13.74
N VAL A 3 -18.25 41.25 13.60
CA VAL A 3 -19.13 41.34 12.42
C VAL A 3 -20.54 41.63 12.94
N ASP A 4 -21.15 42.75 12.52
CA ASP A 4 -22.46 43.21 12.98
C ASP A 4 -22.63 43.22 14.50
N GLY A 5 -21.60 43.67 15.21
CA GLY A 5 -21.58 43.71 16.68
C GLY A 5 -21.42 42.34 17.37
N LYS A 6 -21.27 41.24 16.63
CA LYS A 6 -21.03 39.90 17.17
C LYS A 6 -19.56 39.52 17.08
N LEU A 7 -19.04 38.93 18.16
CA LEU A 7 -17.68 38.40 18.21
C LEU A 7 -17.63 37.03 17.51
N VAL A 8 -16.79 36.94 16.47
CA VAL A 8 -16.52 35.71 15.72
C VAL A 8 -15.09 35.28 15.95
N PHE A 9 -14.90 34.01 16.30
CA PHE A 9 -13.59 33.37 16.37
C PHE A 9 -13.29 32.68 15.04
N LEU A 10 -12.13 32.98 14.47
CA LEU A 10 -11.65 32.36 13.25
C LEU A 10 -10.48 31.44 13.59
N PHE A 11 -10.61 30.17 13.23
CA PHE A 11 -9.56 29.18 13.40
C PHE A 11 -9.02 28.80 12.02
N HIS A 12 -7.71 28.96 11.83
CA HIS A 12 -7.00 28.39 10.70
C HIS A 12 -6.33 27.11 11.18
N VAL A 13 -6.69 25.98 10.57
CA VAL A 13 -6.12 24.67 10.89
C VAL A 13 -5.48 24.16 9.61
N GLU A 14 -4.16 24.03 9.63
CA GLU A 14 -3.42 23.47 8.49
C GLU A 14 -3.67 21.97 8.37
N GLN A 15 -3.59 21.47 7.14
CA GLN A 15 -3.68 20.04 6.91
C GLN A 15 -2.39 19.38 7.41
N ASP A 16 -2.52 18.50 8.40
CA ASP A 16 -1.45 17.58 8.79
C ASP A 16 -1.46 16.37 7.85
N LEU A 17 -0.34 16.15 7.16
CA LEU A 17 -0.16 15.03 6.24
C LEU A 17 0.39 13.79 6.93
N GLU A 18 1.00 13.94 8.12
CA GLU A 18 1.72 12.85 8.79
C GLU A 18 0.93 12.24 9.95
N ARG A 19 -0.23 12.81 10.30
CA ARG A 19 -1.02 12.35 11.45
C ARG A 19 -2.52 12.33 11.20
N ILE A 20 -3.18 11.38 11.86
CA ILE A 20 -4.64 11.33 12.02
C ILE A 20 -4.98 11.80 13.42
N TYR A 21 -5.92 12.75 13.52
CA TYR A 21 -6.45 13.21 14.79
C TYR A 21 -7.70 12.41 15.18
N CYS A 22 -7.77 12.02 16.44
CA CYS A 22 -8.95 11.43 17.05
C CYS A 22 -9.53 12.37 18.11
N ARG A 23 -10.79 12.16 18.48
CA ARG A 23 -11.36 12.89 19.61
C ARG A 23 -10.72 12.43 20.93
N LYS A 24 -10.47 13.39 21.83
CA LYS A 24 -9.84 13.13 23.13
C LYS A 24 -10.72 12.29 24.08
N ASP A 25 -12.04 12.34 23.94
CA ASP A 25 -13.00 11.72 24.88
C ASP A 25 -13.25 10.24 24.60
N ASN A 26 -13.26 9.84 23.32
CA ASN A 26 -13.65 8.48 22.91
C ASN A 26 -12.80 7.91 21.77
N GLU A 27 -11.71 8.59 21.39
CA GLU A 27 -10.79 8.19 20.33
C GLU A 27 -11.43 8.02 18.94
N ASN A 28 -12.66 8.51 18.76
CA ASN A 28 -13.34 8.43 17.48
C ASN A 28 -12.66 9.35 16.45
N VAL A 29 -12.41 8.79 15.27
CA VAL A 29 -11.88 9.51 14.11
C VAL A 29 -13.03 9.91 13.19
N PHE A 30 -12.98 11.12 12.64
CA PHE A 30 -13.95 11.65 11.70
C PHE A 30 -13.23 12.25 10.50
N LEU A 31 -13.85 12.18 9.32
CA LEU A 31 -13.36 12.81 8.09
C LEU A 31 -14.31 13.93 7.67
N ARG A 32 -13.79 15.14 7.46
CA ARG A 32 -14.61 16.24 6.92
C ARG A 32 -14.90 16.00 5.45
N VAL A 33 -16.18 15.98 5.09
CA VAL A 33 -16.66 15.83 3.72
C VAL A 33 -17.63 16.98 3.45
N ALA A 34 -17.21 17.92 2.61
CA ALA A 34 -17.92 19.17 2.34
C ALA A 34 -18.27 19.95 3.62
N ASP A 35 -19.55 20.07 3.94
CA ASP A 35 -20.11 20.80 5.08
C ASP A 35 -20.32 19.92 6.33
N SER A 36 -20.08 18.61 6.23
CA SER A 36 -20.33 17.64 7.31
C SER A 36 -19.09 16.84 7.71
N ASN A 37 -19.18 16.15 8.85
CA ASN A 37 -18.16 15.21 9.31
C ASN A 37 -18.69 13.78 9.20
N ARG A 38 -18.06 12.95 8.35
CA ARG A 38 -18.33 11.53 8.24
C ARG A 38 -17.66 10.77 9.38
N GLY A 39 -18.42 9.94 10.08
CA GLY A 39 -17.89 9.05 11.12
C GLY A 39 -18.90 8.81 12.25
N PRO A 40 -18.46 8.15 13.35
CA PRO A 40 -17.10 7.67 13.61
C PRO A 40 -16.64 6.66 12.56
N LEU A 41 -15.38 6.76 12.12
CA LEU A 41 -14.82 5.86 11.11
C LEU A 41 -14.56 4.46 11.69
N THR A 42 -14.74 3.44 10.86
CA THR A 42 -14.33 2.07 11.22
C THR A 42 -12.81 1.91 11.19
N ARG A 43 -12.27 0.86 11.81
CA ARG A 43 -10.83 0.58 11.81
C ARG A 43 -10.24 0.44 10.41
N GLU A 44 -10.99 -0.15 9.49
CA GLU A 44 -10.58 -0.27 8.09
C GLU A 44 -10.56 1.10 7.38
N GLN A 45 -11.58 1.94 7.62
CA GLN A 45 -11.62 3.30 7.07
C GLN A 45 -10.49 4.18 7.59
N ILE A 46 -10.14 4.04 8.87
CA ILE A 46 -8.97 4.71 9.47
C ILE A 46 -7.70 4.23 8.78
N LYS A 47 -7.51 2.92 8.61
CA LYS A 47 -6.35 2.35 7.92
C LYS A 47 -6.22 2.87 6.49
N ASN A 48 -7.33 2.97 5.75
CA ASN A 48 -7.34 3.55 4.41
C ASN A 48 -6.94 5.03 4.43
N LEU A 49 -7.40 5.80 5.42
CA LEU A 49 -6.99 7.18 5.60
C LEU A 49 -5.48 7.31 5.92
N GLU A 50 -4.91 6.37 6.67
CA GLU A 50 -3.47 6.32 6.95
C GLU A 50 -2.67 6.10 5.65
N TYR A 51 -3.14 5.22 4.77
CA TYR A 51 -2.54 5.01 3.45
C TYR A 51 -2.68 6.23 2.55
N ASP A 52 -3.87 6.83 2.46
CA ASP A 52 -4.13 8.02 1.63
C ASP A 52 -3.25 9.21 2.03
N LYS A 53 -2.91 9.30 3.33
CA LYS A 53 -2.02 10.32 3.88
C LYS A 53 -0.53 9.95 3.82
N ASN A 54 -0.17 8.79 3.27
CA ASN A 54 1.19 8.23 3.33
C ASN A 54 1.76 8.10 4.76
N ILE A 55 0.89 8.07 5.77
CA ILE A 55 1.26 7.81 7.17
C ILE A 55 1.69 6.35 7.33
N ARG A 56 1.06 5.49 6.53
CA ARG A 56 1.35 4.07 6.44
C ARG A 56 1.66 3.74 4.99
N LEU A 57 2.77 3.04 4.75
CA LEU A 57 3.11 2.54 3.43
C LEU A 57 2.77 1.05 3.40
N PHE A 58 1.92 0.65 2.45
CA PHE A 58 1.47 -0.73 2.31
C PHE A 58 2.67 -1.67 2.10
N GLU A 59 3.59 -1.25 1.25
CA GLU A 59 4.81 -1.94 0.89
C GLU A 59 5.80 -2.12 2.06
N ASP A 60 5.68 -1.32 3.11
CA ASP A 60 6.53 -1.41 4.31
C ASP A 60 5.94 -2.29 5.42
N GLU A 61 4.71 -2.78 5.26
CA GLU A 61 4.11 -3.68 6.24
C GLU A 61 4.82 -5.02 6.29
N ILE A 62 5.07 -5.50 7.51
CA ILE A 62 5.61 -6.84 7.75
C ILE A 62 4.56 -7.91 7.44
N VAL A 63 5.00 -8.99 6.80
CA VAL A 63 4.23 -10.23 6.61
C VAL A 63 4.88 -11.30 7.50
N PRO A 64 4.33 -11.55 8.70
CA PRO A 64 4.99 -12.38 9.72
C PRO A 64 5.14 -13.85 9.34
N ASP A 65 4.29 -14.34 8.44
CA ASP A 65 4.13 -15.73 8.03
C ASP A 65 4.78 -16.02 6.67
N PHE A 66 5.57 -15.09 6.13
CA PHE A 66 6.28 -15.30 4.87
C PHE A 66 7.34 -16.40 4.97
N ASN A 67 7.27 -17.41 4.11
CA ASN A 67 8.31 -18.42 3.96
C ASN A 67 9.43 -17.89 3.04
N GLU A 68 10.65 -17.81 3.57
CA GLU A 68 11.83 -17.39 2.80
C GLU A 68 12.10 -18.28 1.58
N GLU A 69 11.72 -19.55 1.64
CA GLU A 69 11.85 -20.49 0.51
C GLU A 69 10.98 -20.10 -0.71
N ASP A 70 9.94 -19.30 -0.50
CA ASP A 70 9.09 -18.79 -1.59
C ASP A 70 9.73 -17.58 -2.31
N LEU A 71 10.99 -17.23 -1.98
CA LEU A 71 11.76 -16.24 -2.73
C LEU A 71 12.28 -16.81 -4.06
N ASP A 72 12.12 -16.01 -5.10
CA ASP A 72 12.61 -16.25 -6.46
C ASP A 72 14.13 -16.05 -6.52
N GLN A 73 14.85 -17.14 -6.28
CA GLN A 73 16.31 -17.14 -6.20
C GLN A 73 16.96 -16.70 -7.53
N GLU A 74 16.40 -17.09 -8.67
CA GLU A 74 16.92 -16.69 -9.98
C GLU A 74 16.80 -15.17 -10.19
N LEU A 75 15.65 -14.60 -9.83
CA LEU A 75 15.42 -13.16 -9.91
C LEU A 75 16.30 -12.38 -8.92
N LEU A 76 16.48 -12.91 -7.71
CA LEU A 76 17.36 -12.32 -6.71
C LEU A 76 18.83 -12.31 -7.16
N GLU A 77 19.30 -13.40 -7.75
CA GLU A 77 20.66 -13.47 -8.32
C GLU A 77 20.84 -12.50 -9.50
N LEU A 78 19.83 -12.38 -10.36
CA LEU A 78 19.84 -11.38 -11.43
C LEU A 78 19.89 -9.96 -10.86
N TYR A 79 19.09 -9.68 -9.83
CA TYR A 79 19.06 -8.38 -9.17
C TYR A 79 20.38 -8.06 -8.47
N LYS A 80 20.95 -9.01 -7.73
CA LYS A 80 22.27 -8.92 -7.06
C LYS A 80 23.36 -8.53 -8.06
N LYS A 81 23.42 -9.20 -9.21
CA LYS A 81 24.35 -8.86 -10.31
C LYS A 81 24.10 -7.44 -10.83
N LYS A 82 22.84 -7.07 -11.08
CA LYS A 82 22.46 -5.75 -11.61
C LYS A 82 22.85 -4.60 -10.68
N VAL A 83 22.82 -4.81 -9.37
CA VAL A 83 23.21 -3.79 -8.39
C VAL A 83 24.67 -3.89 -7.93
N ASN A 84 25.48 -4.75 -8.57
CA ASN A 84 26.88 -5.01 -8.21
C ASN A 84 27.07 -5.31 -6.72
N PHE A 85 26.17 -6.12 -6.14
CA PHE A 85 26.24 -6.44 -4.71
C PHE A 85 27.20 -7.60 -4.46
N THR A 86 28.17 -7.39 -3.57
CA THR A 86 29.33 -8.28 -3.39
C THR A 86 29.19 -9.32 -2.30
N SER A 87 28.25 -9.16 -1.35
CA SER A 87 28.03 -10.17 -0.30
C SER A 87 27.29 -11.38 -0.88
N ASP A 88 27.69 -12.57 -0.45
CA ASP A 88 27.00 -13.81 -0.83
C ASP A 88 25.62 -13.93 -0.20
N ASN A 89 25.41 -13.29 0.95
CA ASN A 89 24.13 -13.35 1.65
C ASN A 89 23.10 -12.41 1.01
N ILE A 90 22.10 -13.00 0.36
CA ILE A 90 21.02 -12.24 -0.29
C ILE A 90 20.14 -11.48 0.72
N LEU A 91 20.02 -11.96 1.95
CA LEU A 91 19.25 -11.28 3.00
C LEU A 91 19.89 -9.95 3.38
N ASP A 92 21.21 -9.81 3.28
CA ASP A 92 21.90 -8.54 3.48
C ASP A 92 21.54 -7.53 2.39
N LEU A 93 21.36 -8.00 1.15
CA LEU A 93 20.91 -7.17 0.04
C LEU A 93 19.48 -6.67 0.32
N LEU A 94 18.58 -7.58 0.69
CA LEU A 94 17.20 -7.24 1.01
C LEU A 94 17.09 -6.28 2.21
N TYR A 95 17.91 -6.49 3.25
CA TYR A 95 17.98 -5.58 4.40
C TYR A 95 18.46 -4.19 3.98
N LYS A 96 19.55 -4.10 3.20
CA LYS A 96 20.08 -2.81 2.70
C LYS A 96 19.10 -2.08 1.77
N ARG A 97 18.21 -2.81 1.09
CA ARG A 97 17.14 -2.25 0.25
C ARG A 97 15.86 -1.95 1.03
N ASN A 98 15.88 -2.07 2.35
CA ASN A 98 14.73 -1.83 3.22
C ASN A 98 13.53 -2.73 2.88
N LEU A 99 13.78 -3.94 2.37
CA LEU A 99 12.76 -4.94 2.00
C LEU A 99 12.47 -5.94 3.12
N LEU A 100 13.36 -6.02 4.09
CA LEU A 100 13.15 -6.78 5.32
C LEU A 100 13.77 -6.02 6.50
N THR A 101 13.36 -6.36 7.71
CA THR A 101 13.93 -5.84 8.96
C THR A 101 14.51 -6.99 9.79
N LYS A 102 15.35 -6.66 10.76
CA LYS A 102 15.91 -7.64 11.70
C LYS A 102 15.39 -7.32 13.09
N LYS A 103 14.65 -8.25 13.70
CA LYS A 103 14.11 -8.12 15.05
C LYS A 103 14.40 -9.39 15.83
N GLU A 104 14.98 -9.25 17.02
CA GLU A 104 15.29 -10.38 17.93
C GLU A 104 16.13 -11.49 17.26
N GLY A 105 16.99 -11.12 16.31
CA GLY A 105 17.82 -12.07 15.56
C GLY A 105 17.14 -12.71 14.35
N CYS A 106 15.83 -12.54 14.18
CA CYS A 106 15.06 -13.05 13.04
C CYS A 106 14.86 -11.98 11.96
N TYR A 107 14.79 -12.41 10.70
CA TYR A 107 14.41 -11.55 9.59
C TYR A 107 12.89 -11.49 9.46
N GLN A 108 12.36 -10.29 9.22
CA GLN A 108 10.94 -10.04 9.00
C GLN A 108 10.77 -9.37 7.65
N PHE A 109 10.09 -10.04 6.72
CA PHE A 109 9.93 -9.57 5.35
C PHE A 109 8.78 -8.58 5.26
N LYS A 110 8.98 -7.54 4.45
CA LYS A 110 7.93 -6.58 4.14
C LYS A 110 7.16 -7.01 2.90
N LYS A 111 5.97 -6.46 2.71
CA LYS A 111 5.17 -6.66 1.49
C LYS A 111 5.93 -6.30 0.22
N SER A 112 6.78 -5.28 0.26
CA SER A 112 7.69 -4.94 -0.84
C SER A 112 8.59 -6.11 -1.27
N ALA A 113 9.19 -6.86 -0.33
CA ALA A 113 9.99 -8.04 -0.66
C ALA A 113 9.16 -9.09 -1.41
N ILE A 114 7.93 -9.32 -0.94
CA ILE A 114 7.03 -10.33 -1.50
C ILE A 114 6.58 -9.95 -2.90
N LEU A 115 6.12 -8.70 -3.07
CA LEU A 115 5.67 -8.17 -4.36
C LEU A 115 6.79 -8.20 -5.42
N LEU A 116 8.04 -8.02 -5.01
CA LEU A 116 9.18 -7.96 -5.92
C LEU A 116 9.84 -9.32 -6.16
N PHE A 117 9.89 -10.19 -5.15
CA PHE A 117 10.76 -11.37 -5.17
C PHE A 117 10.08 -12.66 -4.70
N SER A 118 8.79 -12.69 -4.39
CA SER A 118 8.11 -13.97 -4.16
C SER A 118 7.76 -14.66 -5.48
N THR A 119 7.84 -15.98 -5.53
CA THR A 119 7.32 -16.76 -6.67
C THR A 119 5.78 -16.82 -6.69
N MET A 120 5.13 -16.58 -5.55
CA MET A 120 3.68 -16.66 -5.36
C MET A 120 3.18 -15.53 -4.45
N PRO A 121 3.25 -14.26 -4.89
CA PRO A 121 2.89 -13.14 -4.03
C PRO A 121 1.41 -13.16 -3.62
N GLU A 122 0.48 -13.71 -4.42
CA GLU A 122 -0.95 -13.75 -4.06
C GLU A 122 -1.25 -14.61 -2.84
N ARG A 123 -0.38 -15.60 -2.53
CA ARG A 123 -0.49 -16.45 -1.34
C ARG A 123 -0.45 -15.63 -0.05
N TYR A 124 0.39 -14.60 -0.03
CA TYR A 124 0.65 -13.75 1.14
C TYR A 124 -0.13 -12.44 1.08
N ILE A 125 -0.40 -11.96 -0.13
CA ILE A 125 -1.09 -10.71 -0.39
C ILE A 125 -2.20 -11.01 -1.40
N PRO A 126 -3.44 -11.31 -0.97
CA PRO A 126 -4.52 -11.71 -1.88
C PRO A 126 -4.84 -10.72 -3.01
N SER A 127 -4.43 -9.46 -2.84
CA SER A 127 -4.57 -8.39 -3.83
C SER A 127 -3.36 -8.23 -4.77
N ALA A 128 -2.32 -9.06 -4.66
CA ALA A 128 -1.11 -9.01 -5.49
C ALA A 128 -1.38 -9.58 -6.88
N SER A 129 -2.18 -8.88 -7.67
CA SER A 129 -2.45 -9.23 -9.05
C SER A 129 -2.72 -7.99 -9.90
N VAL A 130 -2.37 -8.05 -11.18
CA VAL A 130 -2.68 -7.03 -12.17
C VAL A 130 -3.71 -7.57 -13.14
N ARG A 131 -4.80 -6.83 -13.35
CA ARG A 131 -5.83 -7.18 -14.33
C ARG A 131 -5.70 -6.29 -15.57
N TYR A 132 -5.43 -6.89 -16.71
CA TYR A 132 -5.40 -6.24 -18.01
C TYR A 132 -6.75 -6.44 -18.71
N VAL A 133 -7.46 -5.33 -18.93
CA VAL A 133 -8.72 -5.33 -19.67
C VAL A 133 -8.57 -4.46 -20.91
N ARG A 134 -8.80 -5.02 -22.09
CA ARG A 134 -8.79 -4.32 -23.38
C ARG A 134 -10.20 -4.19 -23.91
N TYR A 135 -10.57 -2.97 -24.27
CA TYR A 135 -11.86 -2.65 -24.89
C TYR A 135 -11.68 -2.40 -26.38
N GLU A 136 -12.71 -2.69 -27.16
CA GLU A 136 -12.83 -2.25 -28.54
C GLU A 136 -13.47 -0.86 -28.62
N GLY A 137 -12.78 0.10 -29.22
CA GLY A 137 -13.20 1.51 -29.25
C GLY A 137 -12.67 2.31 -28.06
N THR A 138 -13.25 3.49 -27.83
CA THR A 138 -12.74 4.48 -26.85
C THR A 138 -13.58 4.60 -25.58
N VAL A 139 -14.73 3.90 -25.50
CA VAL A 139 -15.67 3.99 -24.39
C VAL A 139 -15.97 2.59 -23.88
N ALA A 140 -15.92 2.39 -22.56
CA ALA A 140 -16.36 1.15 -21.93
C ALA A 140 -17.89 1.04 -22.03
N LYS A 141 -18.37 0.01 -22.72
CA LYS A 141 -19.78 -0.30 -22.90
C LYS A 141 -20.20 -1.47 -22.01
N VAL A 142 -21.49 -1.58 -21.73
CA VAL A 142 -22.07 -2.57 -20.81
C VAL A 142 -23.30 -3.26 -21.41
N GLY A 143 -23.76 -4.33 -20.75
CA GLY A 143 -24.94 -5.08 -21.18
C GLY A 143 -24.74 -5.71 -22.55
N THR A 144 -25.73 -5.54 -23.43
CA THR A 144 -25.68 -6.07 -24.80
C THR A 144 -24.62 -5.42 -25.68
N GLU A 145 -24.12 -4.23 -25.30
CA GLU A 145 -23.06 -3.55 -26.03
C GLU A 145 -21.66 -3.77 -25.44
N HIS A 146 -21.50 -4.69 -24.48
CA HIS A 146 -20.22 -4.96 -23.82
C HIS A 146 -19.10 -5.24 -24.82
N ASN A 147 -18.03 -4.45 -24.74
CA ASN A 147 -16.97 -4.38 -25.75
C ASN A 147 -15.58 -4.76 -25.21
N VAL A 148 -15.49 -5.56 -24.15
CA VAL A 148 -14.20 -6.13 -23.71
C VAL A 148 -13.79 -7.22 -24.69
N ILE A 149 -12.61 -7.05 -25.30
CA ILE A 149 -12.00 -8.01 -26.23
C ILE A 149 -10.87 -8.82 -25.61
N LYS A 150 -10.36 -8.41 -24.46
CA LYS A 150 -9.35 -9.15 -23.70
C LYS A 150 -9.48 -8.84 -22.22
N ASP A 151 -9.45 -9.88 -21.40
CA ASP A 151 -9.47 -9.78 -19.94
C ASP A 151 -8.49 -10.83 -19.41
N GLN A 152 -7.39 -10.39 -18.82
CA GLN A 152 -6.32 -11.24 -18.31
C GLN A 152 -5.93 -10.81 -16.92
N ARG A 153 -5.67 -11.78 -16.06
CA ARG A 153 -5.16 -11.57 -14.71
C ARG A 153 -3.75 -12.13 -14.62
N PHE A 154 -2.84 -11.34 -14.06
CA PHE A 154 -1.44 -11.70 -13.82
C PHE A 154 -1.20 -11.68 -12.32
N GLU A 155 -0.63 -12.75 -11.78
CA GLU A 155 -0.49 -12.96 -10.33
C GLU A 155 0.99 -13.15 -9.93
N ASN A 156 1.91 -12.95 -10.88
CA ASN A 156 3.35 -13.11 -10.63
C ASN A 156 3.93 -11.91 -9.84
N ASN A 157 5.19 -12.03 -9.38
CA ASN A 157 5.91 -10.88 -8.85
C ASN A 157 6.05 -9.76 -9.90
N ILE A 158 6.12 -8.52 -9.42
CA ILE A 158 6.13 -7.32 -10.27
C ILE A 158 7.18 -7.39 -11.39
N PRO A 159 8.42 -7.87 -11.17
CA PRO A 159 9.41 -7.98 -12.24
C PRO A 159 9.11 -9.00 -13.34
N LYS A 160 8.22 -9.97 -13.10
CA LYS A 160 7.83 -11.04 -14.04
C LYS A 160 6.38 -10.95 -14.53
N LEU A 161 5.72 -9.80 -14.35
CA LEU A 161 4.39 -9.51 -14.90
C LEU A 161 4.40 -9.24 -16.41
#